data_AF-A0A497QAZ5-F1
#
_entry.id   AF-A0A497QAZ5-F1
#
_cell.length_a   1.000
_cell.length_b   1.000
_cell.length_c   1.000
_cell.angle_alpha   90.00
_cell.angle_beta   90.00
_cell.angle_gamma   90.00
#
_symmetry.space_group_name_H-M   'P 1'
#
loop_
_entity.id
_entity.type
_entity.pdbx_description
1 polymer ?
#
loop_
_entity_poly.entity_id
_entity_poly.type
_entity_poly.pdbx_seq_one_letter_code
_entity_poly.pdbx_strand_id
1 'polypeptide(L)'
;MSETKLPYIRHIPTYTQHVNACGLSSLLMLLDLPRNEEIRVFLEKIWEKIKDIFGNASFSEKDLQYAVVLQYLLLKSVGFSNKDTIYKFFNQRLEYLFEDHRIINKFNQEQYREDKLNKHQLDEAYTFLHYIEGDHDYVTPLILMTNLHTMKTDAELKILAEIFNYEFLYQDSEDQTGAIYFTKKDLVKNIKDFTKEKWKKLEEYSNNPDIIILYGQYHHWLAIRGIYRIHQLTQRNSIRDKTEHSENPPNNDTERDLEEFNENKDESEWNRKSMIIDMNDPATKTTVQLNFSQLSEGDRFYILKKRPNSDYKIFKKFIKYIDNDIKEEQKRWKEYLKKKVKEKPKPIENKIVKSDEEASIEAKYEAKIKEILNGSINAGREEKYRIIRLKEPPEVNATNNNNKEESESEKEFPKFWDLMDED
;
A
#
# COMPACT_ATOMS: atom_id res chain seq x y z
N MET A 1 -26.50 -21.14 -28.31
CA MET A 1 -25.39 -20.18 -28.35
C MET A 1 -25.46 -19.37 -27.07
N SER A 2 -24.40 -19.36 -26.25
CA SER A 2 -24.34 -18.52 -25.05
C SER A 2 -24.03 -17.09 -25.48
N GLU A 3 -24.86 -16.12 -25.14
CA GLU A 3 -24.56 -14.70 -25.37
C GLU A 3 -23.16 -14.35 -24.82
N THR A 4 -22.27 -13.87 -25.69
CA THR A 4 -20.93 -13.44 -25.29
C THR A 4 -21.06 -12.17 -24.45
N LYS A 5 -21.03 -12.32 -23.12
CA LYS A 5 -21.18 -11.21 -22.18
C LYS A 5 -19.96 -10.28 -22.29
N LEU A 6 -20.19 -9.02 -22.66
CA LEU A 6 -19.14 -8.00 -22.69
C LEU A 6 -18.48 -7.86 -21.31
N PRO A 7 -17.16 -7.60 -21.25
CA PRO A 7 -16.46 -7.56 -19.99
C PRO A 7 -16.82 -6.27 -19.25
N TYR A 8 -17.14 -6.40 -17.96
CA TYR A 8 -17.33 -5.26 -17.08
C TYR A 8 -15.97 -4.80 -16.55
N ILE A 9 -15.58 -3.59 -16.96
CA ILE A 9 -14.35 -2.93 -16.52
C ILE A 9 -14.76 -1.72 -15.68
N ARG A 10 -14.45 -1.77 -14.39
CA ARG A 10 -14.75 -0.69 -13.45
C ARG A 10 -13.97 0.57 -13.80
N HIS A 11 -14.68 1.69 -13.83
CA HIS A 11 -14.08 3.00 -13.96
C HIS A 11 -13.88 3.62 -12.57
N ILE A 12 -12.87 3.12 -11.86
CA ILE A 12 -12.47 3.61 -10.54
C ILE A 12 -11.39 4.70 -10.65
N PRO A 13 -11.36 5.66 -9.72
CA PRO A 13 -10.33 6.71 -9.71
C PRO A 13 -8.93 6.13 -9.48
N THR A 14 -7.91 6.87 -9.92
CA THR A 14 -6.50 6.61 -9.59
C THR A 14 -6.07 7.55 -8.48
N TYR A 15 -5.63 6.98 -7.35
CA TYR A 15 -5.10 7.72 -6.21
C TYR A 15 -3.59 7.51 -6.06
N THR A 16 -2.93 8.51 -5.50
CA THR A 16 -1.55 8.37 -5.01
C THR A 16 -1.54 7.69 -3.65
N GLN A 17 -0.35 7.44 -3.10
CA GLN A 17 -0.17 6.81 -1.79
C GLN A 17 0.84 7.51 -0.91
N HIS A 18 0.70 7.31 0.40
CA HIS A 18 1.82 7.46 1.31
C HIS A 18 2.82 6.30 1.12
N VAL A 19 4.05 6.49 1.57
CA VAL A 19 5.09 5.45 1.49
C VAL A 19 4.58 4.15 2.13
N ASN A 20 4.66 3.03 1.40
CA ASN A 20 4.15 1.70 1.80
C ASN A 20 2.65 1.62 2.14
N ALA A 21 1.84 2.63 1.80
CA ALA A 21 0.41 2.66 2.08
C ALA A 21 -0.46 2.22 0.88
N CYS A 22 0.07 1.35 0.01
CA CYS A 22 -0.61 0.92 -1.22
C CYS A 22 -1.94 0.23 -0.91
N GLY A 23 -2.01 -0.53 0.19
CA GLY A 23 -3.24 -1.19 0.62
C GLY A 23 -4.39 -0.22 0.91
N LEU A 24 -4.09 0.87 1.63
CA LEU A 24 -5.09 1.91 1.94
C LEU A 24 -5.57 2.59 0.66
N SER A 25 -4.64 2.93 -0.23
CA SER A 25 -4.91 3.66 -1.47
C SER A 25 -5.71 2.79 -2.46
N SER A 26 -5.32 1.53 -2.63
CA SER A 26 -6.04 0.57 -3.47
C SER A 26 -7.45 0.30 -2.96
N LEU A 27 -7.65 0.18 -1.63
CA LEU A 27 -8.98 0.08 -1.07
C LEU A 27 -9.81 1.35 -1.35
N LEU A 28 -9.25 2.55 -1.16
CA LEU A 28 -9.94 3.81 -1.48
C LEU A 28 -10.38 3.91 -2.94
N MET A 29 -9.55 3.45 -3.89
CA MET A 29 -9.93 3.41 -5.30
C MET A 29 -11.13 2.48 -5.52
N LEU A 30 -11.11 1.29 -4.92
CA LEU A 30 -12.17 0.29 -5.03
C LEU A 30 -13.48 0.71 -4.37
N LEU A 31 -13.42 1.51 -3.30
CA LEU A 31 -14.60 2.12 -2.68
C LEU A 31 -15.28 3.15 -3.59
N ASP A 32 -14.63 3.58 -4.67
CA ASP A 32 -15.18 4.46 -5.71
C ASP A 32 -15.95 5.65 -5.11
N LEU A 33 -15.25 6.45 -4.29
CA LEU A 33 -15.85 7.57 -3.55
C LEU A 33 -16.70 8.53 -4.40
N PRO A 34 -16.34 8.85 -5.68
CA PRO A 34 -17.19 9.67 -6.53
C PRO A 34 -18.59 9.08 -6.79
N ARG A 35 -18.73 7.74 -6.72
CA ARG A 35 -20.01 7.03 -6.88
C ARG A 35 -20.63 6.58 -5.55
N ASN A 36 -19.87 6.59 -4.46
CA ASN A 36 -20.32 6.19 -3.12
C ASN A 36 -20.34 7.38 -2.15
N GLU A 37 -21.35 8.25 -2.33
CA GLU A 37 -21.51 9.50 -1.59
C GLU A 37 -21.55 9.30 -0.07
N GLU A 38 -22.23 8.26 0.41
CA GLU A 38 -22.33 7.98 1.85
C GLU A 38 -20.98 7.71 2.50
N ILE A 39 -20.12 6.94 1.83
CA ILE A 39 -18.75 6.66 2.28
C ILE A 39 -17.91 7.95 2.22
N ARG A 40 -18.01 8.71 1.12
CA ARG A 40 -17.29 9.98 0.96
C ARG A 40 -17.61 10.96 2.09
N VAL A 41 -18.90 11.18 2.37
CA VAL A 41 -19.37 12.07 3.44
C VAL A 41 -18.91 11.59 4.81
N PHE A 42 -18.89 10.28 5.06
CA PHE A 42 -18.37 9.72 6.31
C PHE A 42 -16.87 10.01 6.49
N LEU A 43 -16.05 9.77 5.46
CA LEU A 43 -14.62 10.03 5.51
C LEU A 43 -14.31 11.52 5.66
N GLU A 44 -15.03 12.39 4.94
CA GLU A 44 -14.90 13.85 5.06
C GLU A 44 -15.25 14.32 6.48
N LYS A 45 -16.32 13.79 7.07
CA LYS A 45 -16.70 14.12 8.45
C LYS A 45 -15.62 13.72 9.47
N ILE A 46 -14.95 12.60 9.27
CA ILE A 46 -13.84 12.20 10.15
C ILE A 46 -12.65 13.13 9.93
N TRP A 47 -12.28 13.40 8.67
CA TRP A 47 -11.19 14.32 8.36
C TRP A 47 -11.39 15.67 9.04
N GLU A 48 -12.59 16.25 8.93
CA GLU A 48 -12.91 17.54 9.55
C GLU A 48 -12.73 17.56 11.07
N LYS A 49 -12.88 16.42 11.75
CA LYS A 49 -12.64 16.30 13.21
C LYS A 49 -11.16 16.21 13.53
N ILE A 50 -10.39 15.49 12.71
CA ILE A 50 -9.00 15.15 13.01
C ILE A 50 -7.98 16.12 12.38
N LYS A 51 -8.38 16.91 11.39
CA LYS A 51 -7.49 17.80 10.62
C LYS A 51 -6.70 18.80 11.47
N ASP A 52 -7.20 19.23 12.62
CA ASP A 52 -6.44 20.15 13.48
C ASP A 52 -5.22 19.48 14.14
N ILE A 53 -5.23 18.15 14.26
CA ILE A 53 -4.12 17.37 14.79
C ILE A 53 -3.16 16.96 13.66
N PHE A 54 -3.72 16.52 12.50
CA PHE A 54 -2.94 15.89 11.43
C PHE A 54 -2.74 16.76 10.17
N GLY A 55 -3.56 17.79 9.97
CA GLY A 55 -3.58 18.61 8.75
C GLY A 55 -2.43 19.61 8.61
N ASN A 56 -1.61 19.79 9.64
CA ASN A 56 -0.35 20.52 9.53
C ASN A 56 0.76 19.70 8.83
N ALA A 57 0.59 18.38 8.72
CA ALA A 57 1.41 17.60 7.81
C ALA A 57 0.91 17.88 6.38
N SER A 58 1.82 18.20 5.46
CA SER A 58 1.60 18.76 4.13
C SER A 58 0.79 17.89 3.13
N PHE A 59 -0.34 17.34 3.55
CA PHE A 59 -1.22 16.50 2.74
C PHE A 59 -2.21 17.39 1.97
N SER A 60 -1.75 17.95 0.86
CA SER A 60 -2.58 18.79 -0.01
C SER A 60 -3.58 17.99 -0.83
N GLU A 61 -3.24 16.76 -1.20
CA GLU A 61 -4.11 15.89 -1.99
C GLU A 61 -5.17 15.20 -1.11
N LYS A 62 -6.44 15.21 -1.56
CA LYS A 62 -7.58 14.67 -0.80
C LYS A 62 -7.48 13.16 -0.58
N ASP A 63 -6.92 12.42 -1.53
CA ASP A 63 -6.72 10.97 -1.41
C ASP A 63 -5.72 10.62 -0.29
N LEU A 64 -4.65 11.39 -0.13
CA LEU A 64 -3.74 11.26 1.00
C LEU A 64 -4.41 11.56 2.35
N GLN A 65 -5.33 12.53 2.38
CA GLN A 65 -6.14 12.81 3.57
C GLN A 65 -7.08 11.65 3.91
N TYR A 66 -7.72 11.04 2.89
CA TYR A 66 -8.55 9.86 3.10
C TYR A 66 -7.73 8.65 3.58
N ALA A 67 -6.49 8.48 3.11
CA ALA A 67 -5.61 7.43 3.61
C ALA A 67 -5.27 7.62 5.10
N VAL A 68 -5.05 8.86 5.54
CA VAL A 68 -4.91 9.20 6.97
C VAL A 68 -6.19 8.83 7.74
N VAL A 69 -7.37 9.16 7.21
CA VAL A 69 -8.65 8.79 7.83
C VAL A 69 -8.79 7.26 7.94
N LEU A 70 -8.43 6.50 6.90
CA LEU A 70 -8.48 5.04 6.96
C LEU A 70 -7.52 4.49 8.03
N GLN A 71 -6.29 4.98 8.10
CA GLN A 71 -5.35 4.56 9.14
C GLN A 71 -5.88 4.87 10.55
N TYR A 72 -6.45 6.06 10.74
CA TYR A 72 -7.04 6.48 12.00
C TYR A 72 -8.21 5.57 12.40
N LEU A 73 -9.11 5.26 11.46
CA LEU A 73 -10.22 4.33 11.66
C LEU A 73 -9.74 2.92 12.02
N LEU A 74 -8.70 2.42 11.34
CA LEU A 74 -8.11 1.13 11.64
C LEU A 74 -7.61 1.09 13.09
N LEU A 75 -6.76 2.05 13.48
CA LEU A 75 -6.24 2.14 14.85
C LEU A 75 -7.34 2.27 15.91
N LYS A 76 -8.43 2.98 15.59
CA LYS A 76 -9.61 3.10 16.46
C LYS A 76 -10.46 1.83 16.51
N SER A 77 -10.35 0.97 15.51
CA SER A 77 -11.03 -0.33 15.45
C SER A 77 -10.32 -1.37 16.31
N VAL A 78 -8.99 -1.39 16.23
CA VAL A 78 -8.13 -2.39 16.90
C VAL A 78 -7.56 -1.90 18.25
N GLY A 79 -8.06 -0.77 18.76
CA GLY A 79 -7.71 -0.26 20.09
C GLY A 79 -8.28 -1.12 21.23
N PHE A 80 -7.69 -1.00 22.42
CA PHE A 80 -8.11 -1.78 23.60
C PHE A 80 -9.11 -1.09 24.52
N SER A 81 -9.51 0.14 24.18
CA SER A 81 -10.50 0.90 24.95
C SER A 81 -11.86 0.19 25.05
N ASN A 82 -12.65 0.55 26.06
CA ASN A 82 -13.98 -0.02 26.28
C ASN A 82 -14.99 0.48 25.23
N LYS A 83 -14.96 -0.16 24.06
CA LYS A 83 -15.80 0.12 22.89
C LYS A 83 -16.66 -1.08 22.54
N ASP A 84 -17.44 -1.56 23.50
CA ASP A 84 -18.33 -2.72 23.37
C ASP A 84 -19.08 -2.79 22.03
N THR A 85 -19.56 -1.66 21.51
CA THR A 85 -20.31 -1.68 20.24
C THR A 85 -19.42 -1.93 19.01
N ILE A 86 -18.25 -1.28 18.93
CA ILE A 86 -17.32 -1.47 17.80
C ILE A 86 -16.70 -2.87 17.90
N TYR A 87 -16.31 -3.27 19.11
CA TYR A 87 -15.79 -4.59 19.38
C TYR A 87 -16.78 -5.68 18.95
N LYS A 88 -18.04 -5.62 19.43
CA LYS A 88 -19.08 -6.58 19.06
C LYS A 88 -19.33 -6.59 17.55
N PHE A 89 -19.31 -5.42 16.90
CA PHE A 89 -19.50 -5.32 15.46
C PHE A 89 -18.45 -6.13 14.69
N PHE A 90 -17.16 -5.94 14.98
CA PHE A 90 -16.11 -6.66 14.27
C PHE A 90 -16.02 -8.12 14.69
N ASN A 91 -16.15 -8.42 15.99
CA ASN A 91 -16.09 -9.81 16.46
C ASN A 91 -17.23 -10.67 15.89
N GLN A 92 -18.41 -10.10 15.65
CA GLN A 92 -19.52 -10.80 14.98
C GLN A 92 -19.29 -11.05 13.49
N ARG A 93 -18.41 -10.29 12.84
CA ARG A 93 -18.22 -10.33 11.37
C ARG A 93 -16.91 -10.99 10.94
N LEU A 94 -15.89 -10.88 11.77
CA LEU A 94 -14.53 -11.35 11.51
C LEU A 94 -14.06 -12.39 12.54
N GLU A 95 -14.80 -12.58 13.64
CA GLU A 95 -14.53 -13.58 14.65
C GLU A 95 -13.06 -13.53 15.14
N TYR A 96 -12.40 -14.68 15.20
CA TYR A 96 -11.03 -14.85 15.67
C TYR A 96 -10.03 -13.95 14.94
N LEU A 97 -10.22 -13.71 13.63
CA LEU A 97 -9.30 -12.85 12.84
C LEU A 97 -9.21 -11.44 13.43
N PHE A 98 -10.32 -10.89 13.93
CA PHE A 98 -10.32 -9.57 14.53
C PHE A 98 -9.62 -9.56 15.89
N GLU A 99 -9.88 -10.55 16.75
CA GLU A 99 -9.23 -10.62 18.07
C GLU A 99 -7.71 -10.84 17.95
N ASP A 100 -7.29 -11.77 17.10
CA ASP A 100 -5.88 -12.05 16.86
C ASP A 100 -5.16 -10.80 16.35
N HIS A 101 -5.76 -10.10 15.40
CA HIS A 101 -5.17 -8.87 14.88
C HIS A 101 -5.13 -7.75 15.92
N ARG A 102 -6.13 -7.67 16.80
CA ARG A 102 -6.15 -6.73 17.93
C ARG A 102 -4.98 -7.01 18.88
N ILE A 103 -4.76 -8.28 19.25
CA ILE A 103 -3.62 -8.72 20.08
C ILE A 103 -2.29 -8.35 19.42
N ILE A 104 -2.12 -8.66 18.12
CA ILE A 104 -0.91 -8.32 17.35
C ILE A 104 -0.67 -6.82 17.34
N ASN A 105 -1.72 -6.00 17.12
CA ASN A 105 -1.60 -4.55 17.15
C ASN A 105 -1.08 -4.06 18.51
N LYS A 106 -1.63 -4.55 19.62
CA LYS A 106 -1.14 -4.19 20.96
C LYS A 106 0.31 -4.61 21.17
N PHE A 107 0.67 -5.83 20.79
CA PHE A 107 2.04 -6.30 20.86
C PHE A 107 2.99 -5.39 20.08
N ASN A 108 2.63 -5.02 18.85
CA ASN A 108 3.45 -4.12 18.02
C ASN A 108 3.59 -2.72 18.65
N GLN A 109 2.51 -2.15 19.20
CA GLN A 109 2.58 -0.85 19.87
C GLN A 109 3.39 -0.91 21.17
N GLU A 110 3.36 -2.03 21.89
CA GLU A 110 4.20 -2.29 23.06
C GLU A 110 5.68 -2.34 22.67
N GLN A 111 6.03 -3.05 21.59
CA GLN A 111 7.39 -3.07 21.06
C GLN A 111 7.88 -1.66 20.68
N TYR A 112 7.04 -0.86 20.02
CA TYR A 112 7.38 0.55 19.75
C TYR A 112 7.59 1.34 21.05
N ARG A 113 6.78 1.12 22.08
CA ARG A 113 6.95 1.77 23.39
C ARG A 113 8.29 1.39 24.02
N GLU A 114 8.61 0.11 24.11
CA GLU A 114 9.86 -0.40 24.68
C GLU A 114 11.09 0.13 23.92
N ASP A 115 11.03 0.16 22.59
CA ASP A 115 12.06 0.79 21.76
C ASP A 115 12.31 2.27 22.10
N LYS A 116 11.25 3.01 22.45
CA LYS A 116 11.36 4.41 22.89
C LYS A 116 11.93 4.51 24.30
N LEU A 117 11.54 3.63 25.22
CA LEU A 117 12.10 3.57 26.57
C LEU A 117 13.61 3.26 26.55
N ASN A 118 14.01 2.28 25.74
CA ASN A 118 15.42 1.90 25.55
C ASN A 118 16.27 3.05 24.96
N LYS A 119 15.64 3.95 24.19
CA LYS A 119 16.27 5.17 23.66
C LYS A 119 16.11 6.39 24.58
N HIS A 120 15.60 6.21 25.80
CA HIS A 120 15.29 7.27 26.76
C HIS A 120 14.33 8.35 26.22
N GLN A 121 13.47 7.99 25.27
CA GLN A 121 12.44 8.86 24.66
C GLN A 121 11.13 8.73 25.45
N LEU A 122 11.13 9.21 26.71
CA LEU A 122 10.04 8.98 27.66
C LEU A 122 8.70 9.57 27.22
N ASP A 123 8.70 10.77 26.63
CA ASP A 123 7.46 11.42 26.17
C ASP A 123 6.83 10.69 24.97
N GLU A 124 7.65 10.15 24.06
CA GLU A 124 7.20 9.28 22.98
C GLU A 124 6.64 7.96 23.53
N ALA A 125 7.36 7.30 24.43
CA ALA A 125 6.89 6.07 25.05
C ALA A 125 5.55 6.28 25.78
N TYR A 126 5.40 7.40 26.49
CA TYR A 126 4.16 7.78 27.16
C TYR A 126 3.00 7.99 26.17
N THR A 127 3.30 8.40 24.95
CA THR A 127 2.28 8.53 23.89
C THR A 127 1.73 7.16 23.49
N PHE A 128 2.58 6.15 23.30
CA PHE A 128 2.16 4.78 23.01
C PHE A 128 1.43 4.14 24.19
N LEU A 129 1.87 4.42 25.42
CA LEU A 129 1.22 3.94 26.64
C LEU A 129 -0.29 4.22 26.66
N HIS A 130 -0.67 5.43 26.30
CA HIS A 130 -2.07 5.87 26.31
C HIS A 130 -2.93 5.33 25.16
N TYR A 131 -2.31 4.66 24.21
CA TYR A 131 -3.03 3.92 23.18
C TYR A 131 -3.23 2.46 23.58
N ILE A 132 -2.28 1.88 24.32
CA ILE A 132 -2.28 0.45 24.71
C ILE A 132 -2.90 0.18 26.10
N GLU A 133 -2.85 1.16 27.01
CA GLU A 133 -3.37 1.03 28.38
C GLU A 133 -4.70 1.76 28.59
N GLY A 134 -5.64 1.06 29.24
CA GLY A 134 -6.80 1.65 29.90
C GLY A 134 -8.07 1.74 29.06
N ASP A 135 -9.01 2.55 29.54
CA ASP A 135 -10.33 2.80 28.93
C ASP A 135 -10.26 3.63 27.64
N HIS A 136 -9.06 3.92 27.12
CA HIS A 136 -8.82 4.92 26.08
C HIS A 136 -7.86 4.36 25.01
N ASP A 137 -8.02 4.79 23.77
CA ASP A 137 -7.14 4.41 22.64
C ASP A 137 -6.80 5.64 21.80
N TYR A 138 -6.19 6.62 22.46
CA TYR A 138 -5.91 7.91 21.86
C TYR A 138 -4.90 7.80 20.72
N VAL A 139 -5.32 8.21 19.53
CA VAL A 139 -4.49 8.17 18.32
C VAL A 139 -3.84 9.54 18.12
N THR A 140 -2.56 9.64 18.45
CA THR A 140 -1.77 10.86 18.20
C THR A 140 -1.07 10.80 16.83
N PRO A 141 -0.53 11.93 16.32
CA PRO A 141 0.30 11.95 15.12
C PRO A 141 1.47 10.98 15.15
N LEU A 142 2.10 10.79 16.31
CA LEU A 142 3.21 9.85 16.42
C LEU A 142 2.74 8.41 16.12
N ILE A 143 1.64 7.98 16.75
CA ILE A 143 1.09 6.63 16.55
C ILE A 143 0.58 6.48 15.12
N LEU A 144 -0.20 7.44 14.63
CA LEU A 144 -0.75 7.41 13.28
C LEU A 144 0.37 7.31 12.24
N MET A 145 1.37 8.19 12.28
CA MET A 145 2.44 8.22 11.28
C MET A 145 3.35 6.99 11.35
N THR A 146 3.57 6.44 12.54
CA THR A 146 4.30 5.18 12.71
C THR A 146 3.59 4.02 12.00
N ASN A 147 2.26 4.01 12.00
CA ASN A 147 1.47 2.95 11.38
C ASN A 147 1.01 3.29 9.95
N LEU A 148 0.96 4.55 9.54
CA LEU A 148 0.51 4.96 8.20
C LEU A 148 1.47 4.44 7.12
N HIS A 149 2.77 4.50 7.39
CA HIS A 149 3.81 4.11 6.43
C HIS A 149 4.24 2.64 6.54
N THR A 150 3.42 1.81 7.17
CA THR A 150 3.59 0.36 7.16
C THR A 150 2.76 -0.26 6.05
N MET A 151 3.26 -1.36 5.51
CA MET A 151 2.49 -2.21 4.64
C MET A 151 1.28 -2.76 5.39
N LYS A 152 0.12 -2.64 4.78
CA LYS A 152 -1.08 -3.22 5.36
C LYS A 152 -1.12 -4.72 5.11
N THR A 153 -1.42 -5.45 6.17
CA THR A 153 -1.72 -6.87 6.17
C THR A 153 -3.10 -7.11 5.55
N ASP A 154 -3.37 -8.35 5.15
CA ASP A 154 -4.68 -8.73 4.67
C ASP A 154 -5.76 -8.58 5.75
N ALA A 155 -5.45 -8.88 7.02
CA ALA A 155 -6.35 -8.68 8.14
C ALA A 155 -6.76 -7.21 8.32
N GLU A 156 -5.81 -6.28 8.25
CA GLU A 156 -6.11 -4.84 8.32
C GLU A 156 -7.03 -4.38 7.19
N LEU A 157 -6.81 -4.87 5.97
CA LEU A 157 -7.65 -4.52 4.82
C LEU A 157 -9.04 -5.14 4.92
N LYS A 158 -9.17 -6.36 5.46
CA LYS A 158 -10.47 -7.00 5.78
C LYS A 158 -11.24 -6.20 6.83
N ILE A 159 -10.59 -5.76 7.91
CA ILE A 159 -11.19 -4.89 8.94
C ILE A 159 -11.68 -3.58 8.34
N LEU A 160 -10.86 -2.92 7.52
CA LEU A 160 -11.26 -1.68 6.85
C LEU A 160 -12.44 -1.91 5.90
N ALA A 161 -12.43 -2.98 5.11
CA ALA A 161 -13.53 -3.32 4.21
C ALA A 161 -14.85 -3.52 4.96
N GLU A 162 -14.82 -4.13 6.16
CA GLU A 162 -16.00 -4.34 6.99
C GLU A 162 -16.64 -3.04 7.49
N ILE A 163 -15.85 -1.99 7.75
CA ILE A 163 -16.37 -0.65 8.07
C ILE A 163 -17.29 -0.17 6.94
N PHE A 164 -16.89 -0.41 5.69
CA PHE A 164 -17.64 -0.01 4.49
C PHE A 164 -18.66 -1.05 4.02
N ASN A 165 -18.95 -2.05 4.87
CA ASN A 165 -19.95 -3.08 4.66
C ASN A 165 -19.62 -4.06 3.52
N TYR A 166 -18.33 -4.31 3.29
CA TYR A 166 -17.83 -5.37 2.42
C TYR A 166 -17.40 -6.58 3.25
N GLU A 167 -17.91 -7.77 2.93
CA GLU A 167 -17.44 -9.04 3.47
C GLU A 167 -16.31 -9.59 2.63
N PHE A 168 -15.34 -10.19 3.30
CA PHE A 168 -14.40 -11.07 2.66
C PHE A 168 -15.05 -12.43 2.35
N LEU A 169 -15.00 -12.84 1.08
CA LEU A 169 -15.47 -14.16 0.65
C LEU A 169 -14.33 -15.16 0.76
N TYR A 170 -14.29 -15.88 1.89
CA TYR A 170 -13.32 -16.94 2.12
C TYR A 170 -13.41 -18.01 1.04
N GLN A 171 -12.25 -18.33 0.46
CA GLN A 171 -12.04 -19.42 -0.47
C GLN A 171 -11.35 -20.56 0.25
N ASP A 172 -11.57 -21.78 -0.24
CA ASP A 172 -10.79 -22.92 0.20
C ASP A 172 -9.36 -22.77 -0.33
N SER A 173 -8.44 -22.37 0.55
CA SER A 173 -7.06 -22.04 0.22
C SER A 173 -6.08 -22.74 1.15
N GLU A 174 -5.12 -23.48 0.60
CA GLU A 174 -4.14 -24.24 1.41
C GLU A 174 -3.21 -23.33 2.23
N ASP A 175 -3.04 -22.08 1.80
CA ASP A 175 -2.20 -21.08 2.48
C ASP A 175 -2.90 -20.34 3.63
N GLN A 176 -4.14 -20.73 3.95
CA GLN A 176 -4.94 -20.20 5.06
C GLN A 176 -5.30 -18.71 4.96
N THR A 177 -4.99 -18.03 3.85
CA THR A 177 -5.34 -16.62 3.66
C THR A 177 -6.83 -16.41 3.35
N GLY A 178 -7.48 -17.47 2.83
CA GLY A 178 -8.83 -17.46 2.29
C GLY A 178 -8.95 -16.76 0.94
N ALA A 179 -7.84 -16.34 0.32
CA ALA A 179 -7.83 -15.66 -0.98
C ALA A 179 -7.84 -16.67 -2.15
N ILE A 180 -8.24 -16.22 -3.35
CA ILE A 180 -7.94 -17.02 -4.55
C ILE A 180 -6.45 -16.88 -4.84
N TYR A 181 -5.79 -18.02 -5.03
CA TYR A 181 -4.39 -18.07 -5.42
C TYR A 181 -4.08 -19.22 -6.38
N PHE A 182 -2.90 -19.16 -6.98
CA PHE A 182 -2.42 -20.13 -7.95
C PHE A 182 -1.11 -20.75 -7.48
N THR A 183 -1.10 -22.07 -7.33
CA THR A 183 0.12 -22.84 -7.06
C THR A 183 1.01 -22.91 -8.30
N LYS A 184 2.28 -23.31 -8.15
CA LYS A 184 3.13 -23.65 -9.31
C LYS A 184 2.48 -24.63 -10.29
N LYS A 185 1.66 -25.57 -9.78
CA LYS A 185 0.93 -26.56 -10.59
C LYS A 185 -0.22 -25.93 -11.39
N ASP A 186 -0.83 -24.87 -10.85
CA ASP A 186 -1.87 -24.10 -11.54
C ASP A 186 -1.29 -23.20 -12.65
N LEU A 187 -0.03 -22.79 -12.52
CA LEU A 187 0.63 -21.84 -13.40
C LEU A 187 1.37 -22.48 -14.60
N VAL A 188 1.17 -23.78 -14.86
CA VAL A 188 1.78 -24.48 -16.00
C VAL A 188 1.06 -24.19 -17.33
N LYS A 189 1.65 -24.61 -18.46
CA LYS A 189 1.09 -24.36 -19.81
C LYS A 189 -0.25 -25.09 -20.03
N ASN A 190 -0.36 -26.33 -19.55
CA ASN A 190 -1.56 -27.16 -19.68
C ASN A 190 -2.37 -27.08 -18.39
N ILE A 191 -3.42 -26.25 -18.41
CA ILE A 191 -4.19 -25.88 -17.22
C ILE A 191 -5.20 -26.99 -16.92
N LYS A 192 -5.20 -27.46 -15.66
CA LYS A 192 -6.19 -28.45 -15.19
C LYS A 192 -7.57 -27.80 -15.07
N ASP A 193 -8.63 -28.60 -15.16
CA ASP A 193 -10.00 -28.06 -15.13
C ASP A 193 -10.33 -27.32 -13.83
N PHE A 194 -9.81 -27.78 -12.69
CA PHE A 194 -9.93 -27.05 -11.41
C PHE A 194 -9.33 -25.62 -11.47
N THR A 195 -8.20 -25.46 -12.17
CA THR A 195 -7.58 -24.14 -12.34
C THR A 195 -8.41 -23.26 -13.28
N LYS A 196 -9.03 -23.83 -14.32
CA LYS A 196 -9.98 -23.11 -15.18
C LYS A 196 -11.20 -22.61 -14.39
N GLU A 197 -11.70 -23.42 -13.45
CA GLU A 197 -12.79 -23.00 -12.55
C GLU A 197 -12.38 -21.82 -11.65
N LYS A 198 -11.14 -21.77 -11.14
CA LYS A 198 -10.62 -20.59 -10.42
C LYS A 198 -10.63 -19.33 -11.31
N TRP A 199 -10.22 -19.45 -12.57
CA TRP A 199 -10.21 -18.32 -13.51
C TRP A 199 -11.62 -17.85 -13.85
N LYS A 200 -12.53 -18.79 -14.04
CA LYS A 200 -13.96 -18.53 -14.25
C LYS A 200 -14.57 -17.77 -13.08
N LYS A 201 -14.31 -18.23 -11.85
CA LYS A 201 -14.76 -17.52 -10.64
C LYS A 201 -14.21 -16.10 -10.57
N LEU A 202 -12.93 -15.88 -10.87
CA LEU A 202 -12.33 -14.54 -10.89
C LEU A 202 -12.99 -13.63 -11.94
N GLU A 203 -13.21 -14.13 -13.15
CA GLU A 203 -13.93 -13.42 -14.22
C GLU A 203 -15.37 -13.10 -13.79
N GLU A 204 -16.10 -14.06 -13.20
CA GLU A 204 -17.46 -13.88 -12.69
C GLU A 204 -17.52 -12.82 -11.57
N TYR A 205 -16.60 -12.90 -10.60
CA TYR A 205 -16.49 -11.93 -9.52
C TYR A 205 -16.15 -10.54 -10.03
N SER A 206 -15.20 -10.42 -10.96
CA SER A 206 -14.87 -9.14 -11.57
C SER A 206 -16.05 -8.53 -12.34
N ASN A 207 -16.94 -9.36 -12.89
CA ASN A 207 -18.12 -8.91 -13.61
C ASN A 207 -19.31 -8.55 -12.71
N ASN A 208 -19.19 -8.73 -11.38
CA ASN A 208 -20.23 -8.39 -10.42
C ASN A 208 -20.00 -6.97 -9.85
N PRO A 209 -20.96 -6.02 -10.00
CA PRO A 209 -20.82 -4.64 -9.53
C PRO A 209 -20.77 -4.50 -8.00
N ASP A 210 -21.21 -5.50 -7.23
CA ASP A 210 -21.13 -5.52 -5.77
C ASP A 210 -19.81 -6.08 -5.24
N ILE A 211 -18.95 -6.62 -6.10
CA ILE A 211 -17.69 -7.26 -5.70
C ILE A 211 -16.48 -6.40 -6.11
N ILE A 212 -15.69 -6.00 -5.13
CA ILE A 212 -14.37 -5.41 -5.35
C ILE A 212 -13.30 -6.47 -5.14
N ILE A 213 -12.19 -6.35 -5.86
CA ILE A 213 -11.08 -7.30 -5.75
C ILE A 213 -9.79 -6.53 -5.48
N LEU A 214 -9.17 -6.83 -4.35
CA LEU A 214 -7.81 -6.39 -4.03
C LEU A 214 -6.83 -7.46 -4.52
N TYR A 215 -5.82 -7.03 -5.25
CA TYR A 215 -4.75 -7.90 -5.73
C TYR A 215 -3.49 -7.68 -4.90
N GLY A 216 -3.06 -8.71 -4.17
CA GLY A 216 -1.82 -8.73 -3.42
C GLY A 216 -0.72 -9.37 -4.25
N GLN A 217 0.31 -8.60 -4.59
CA GLN A 217 1.51 -9.08 -5.28
C GLN A 217 2.70 -8.90 -4.35
N TYR A 218 3.10 -9.97 -3.66
CA TYR A 218 4.11 -9.95 -2.58
C TYR A 218 3.81 -8.89 -1.52
N HIS A 219 4.45 -7.74 -1.65
CA HIS A 219 4.46 -6.62 -0.73
C HIS A 219 3.76 -5.38 -1.33
N HIS A 220 2.88 -5.59 -2.32
CA HIS A 220 2.19 -4.53 -3.02
C HIS A 220 0.71 -4.85 -3.21
N TRP A 221 -0.13 -3.83 -3.05
CA TRP A 221 -1.58 -3.94 -3.17
C TRP A 221 -2.10 -3.12 -4.33
N LEU A 222 -2.89 -3.74 -5.19
CA LEU A 222 -3.39 -3.19 -6.45
C LEU A 222 -4.92 -3.30 -6.50
N ALA A 223 -5.57 -2.31 -7.12
CA ALA A 223 -7.03 -2.23 -7.22
C ALA A 223 -7.52 -2.79 -8.56
N ILE A 224 -8.14 -3.97 -8.58
CA ILE A 224 -8.61 -4.58 -9.83
C ILE A 224 -9.81 -3.81 -10.40
N ARG A 225 -9.70 -3.48 -11.69
CA ARG A 225 -10.76 -2.88 -12.50
C ARG A 225 -11.57 -3.92 -13.25
N GLY A 226 -10.89 -4.93 -13.78
CA GLY A 226 -11.49 -5.93 -14.64
C GLY A 226 -10.61 -7.17 -14.79
N ILE A 227 -11.24 -8.33 -14.89
CA ILE A 227 -10.63 -9.60 -15.30
C ILE A 227 -11.44 -10.12 -16.48
N TYR A 228 -10.79 -10.27 -17.63
CA TYR A 228 -11.47 -10.58 -18.89
C TYR A 228 -10.53 -11.22 -19.91
N ARG A 229 -11.12 -11.72 -20.99
CA ARG A 229 -10.40 -12.31 -22.12
C ARG A 229 -10.11 -11.28 -23.19
N ILE A 230 -9.00 -11.44 -23.92
CA ILE A 230 -8.61 -10.52 -25.01
C ILE A 230 -9.69 -10.40 -26.09
N HIS A 231 -10.37 -11.49 -26.45
CA HIS A 231 -11.43 -11.45 -27.46
C HIS A 231 -12.65 -10.63 -27.00
N GLN A 232 -13.01 -10.70 -25.70
CA GLN A 232 -14.09 -9.89 -25.12
C GLN A 232 -13.79 -8.39 -25.22
N LEU A 233 -12.52 -8.00 -25.04
CA LEU A 233 -12.09 -6.61 -25.23
C LEU A 233 -12.16 -6.18 -26.69
N THR A 234 -11.76 -7.06 -27.62
CA THR A 234 -11.78 -6.80 -29.06
C THR A 234 -13.22 -6.58 -29.56
N GLN A 235 -14.15 -7.43 -29.12
CA GLN A 235 -15.57 -7.29 -29.42
C GLN A 235 -16.15 -5.99 -28.86
N ARG A 236 -15.82 -5.65 -27.61
CA ARG A 236 -16.25 -4.39 -26.97
C ARG A 236 -15.79 -3.16 -27.76
N ASN A 237 -14.55 -3.14 -28.23
CA ASN A 237 -14.01 -2.02 -29.01
C ASN A 237 -14.68 -1.92 -30.38
N SER A 238 -14.89 -3.04 -31.07
CA SER A 238 -15.61 -3.07 -32.36
C SER A 238 -17.03 -2.50 -32.24
N ILE A 239 -17.77 -2.86 -31.18
CA ILE A 239 -19.12 -2.32 -30.92
C ILE A 239 -19.06 -0.80 -30.67
N ARG A 240 -18.08 -0.34 -29.89
CA ARG A 240 -17.89 1.08 -29.59
C ARG A 240 -17.58 1.91 -30.83
N ASP A 241 -16.67 1.44 -31.67
CA ASP A 241 -16.28 2.14 -32.90
C ASP A 241 -17.48 2.24 -33.87
N LYS A 242 -18.32 1.20 -33.92
CA LYS A 242 -19.57 1.22 -34.70
C LYS A 242 -20.63 2.18 -34.13
N THR A 243 -20.70 2.37 -32.81
CA THR A 243 -21.66 3.29 -32.18
C THR A 243 -21.21 4.75 -32.21
N GLU A 244 -19.92 5.03 -32.17
CA GLU A 244 -19.38 6.40 -32.26
C GLU A 244 -19.31 6.94 -33.72
N HIS A 245 -19.42 6.07 -34.73
CA HIS A 245 -19.37 6.44 -36.15
C HIS A 245 -20.68 6.22 -36.95
N SER A 246 -21.79 5.88 -36.29
CA SER A 246 -23.09 5.72 -36.94
C SER A 246 -24.07 6.84 -36.57
N GLU A 247 -24.21 7.85 -37.44
CA GLU A 247 -25.29 8.85 -37.36
C GLU A 247 -26.65 8.33 -37.87
N ASN A 248 -26.74 7.06 -38.26
CA ASN A 248 -27.98 6.42 -38.72
C ASN A 248 -28.31 5.16 -37.90
N PRO A 249 -29.60 4.79 -37.74
CA PRO A 249 -29.99 3.58 -37.02
C PRO A 249 -29.45 2.32 -37.71
N PRO A 250 -29.12 1.26 -36.95
CA PRO A 250 -28.52 0.06 -37.50
C PRO A 250 -29.48 -0.66 -38.46
N ASN A 251 -29.04 -0.91 -39.69
CA ASN A 251 -29.74 -1.78 -40.63
C ASN A 251 -29.52 -3.26 -40.27
N ASN A 252 -30.49 -4.12 -40.61
CA ASN A 252 -30.49 -5.56 -40.35
C ASN A 252 -29.24 -6.34 -40.87
N ASP A 253 -28.44 -5.75 -41.76
CA ASP A 253 -27.18 -6.35 -42.23
C ASP A 253 -26.07 -6.32 -41.16
N THR A 254 -26.19 -5.46 -40.14
CA THR A 254 -25.20 -5.35 -39.05
C THR A 254 -25.20 -6.56 -38.12
N GLU A 255 -26.31 -7.30 -38.04
CA GLU A 255 -26.43 -8.53 -37.24
C GLU A 255 -25.69 -9.71 -37.91
N ARG A 256 -25.69 -9.78 -39.24
CA ARG A 256 -24.98 -10.83 -39.99
C ARG A 256 -23.46 -10.73 -39.87
N ASP A 257 -22.91 -9.51 -39.88
CA ASP A 257 -21.47 -9.30 -39.73
C ASP A 257 -20.96 -9.65 -38.31
N LEU A 258 -21.83 -9.60 -37.30
CA LEU A 258 -21.52 -10.05 -35.94
C LEU A 258 -21.59 -11.58 -35.80
N GLU A 259 -22.42 -12.25 -36.58
CA GLU A 259 -22.49 -13.70 -36.65
C GLU A 259 -21.26 -14.28 -37.39
N GLU A 260 -20.85 -13.68 -38.50
CA GLU A 260 -19.75 -14.19 -39.33
C GLU A 260 -18.36 -14.02 -38.68
N PHE A 261 -18.18 -13.02 -37.80
CA PHE A 261 -16.96 -12.86 -37.00
C PHE A 261 -16.86 -13.87 -35.84
N ASN A 262 -17.98 -14.47 -35.42
CA ASN A 262 -18.04 -15.42 -34.31
C ASN A 262 -17.81 -16.89 -34.73
N GLU A 263 -17.81 -17.21 -36.03
CA GLU A 263 -17.82 -18.60 -36.49
C GLU A 263 -16.44 -19.29 -36.62
N ASN A 264 -15.31 -18.58 -36.51
CA ASN A 264 -14.03 -19.12 -37.00
C ASN A 264 -12.81 -19.18 -36.06
N LYS A 265 -12.98 -19.26 -34.74
CA LYS A 265 -11.90 -19.74 -33.85
C LYS A 265 -12.46 -20.49 -32.65
N ASP A 266 -11.75 -21.54 -32.24
CA ASP A 266 -11.81 -22.14 -30.90
C ASP A 266 -11.41 -21.11 -29.82
N GLU A 267 -12.17 -20.02 -29.69
CA GLU A 267 -12.01 -18.95 -28.68
C GLU A 267 -12.56 -19.37 -27.30
N SER A 268 -13.01 -20.63 -27.20
CA SER A 268 -13.56 -21.24 -25.99
C SER A 268 -12.48 -21.82 -25.05
N GLU A 269 -11.24 -21.99 -25.52
CA GLU A 269 -10.21 -22.63 -24.71
C GLU A 269 -9.56 -21.64 -23.74
N TRP A 270 -9.82 -21.84 -22.44
CA TRP A 270 -9.19 -21.10 -21.34
C TRP A 270 -7.66 -21.14 -21.45
N ASN A 271 -7.05 -20.00 -21.81
CA ASN A 271 -5.60 -19.86 -21.98
C ASN A 271 -5.06 -18.70 -21.13
N ARG A 272 -3.99 -18.94 -20.36
CA ARG A 272 -3.34 -17.91 -19.52
C ARG A 272 -2.85 -16.68 -20.28
N LYS A 273 -2.55 -16.82 -21.58
CA LYS A 273 -2.12 -15.71 -22.44
C LYS A 273 -3.27 -14.90 -23.00
N SER A 274 -4.50 -15.40 -22.89
CA SER A 274 -5.70 -14.68 -23.35
C SER A 274 -6.44 -14.02 -22.21
N MET A 275 -6.07 -14.26 -20.96
CA MET A 275 -6.69 -13.67 -19.77
C MET A 275 -5.89 -12.46 -19.29
N ILE A 276 -6.57 -11.33 -19.15
CA ILE A 276 -6.03 -10.04 -18.73
C ILE A 276 -6.61 -9.67 -17.36
N ILE A 277 -5.74 -9.13 -16.51
CA ILE A 277 -6.09 -8.46 -15.27
C ILE A 277 -5.77 -6.98 -15.47
N ASP A 278 -6.80 -6.14 -15.49
CA ASP A 278 -6.69 -4.69 -15.55
C ASP A 278 -6.82 -4.13 -14.13
N MET A 279 -5.85 -3.32 -13.69
CA MET A 279 -5.79 -2.81 -12.32
C MET A 279 -5.16 -1.42 -12.24
N ASN A 280 -5.50 -0.66 -11.20
CA ASN A 280 -4.82 0.58 -10.87
C ASN A 280 -3.69 0.32 -9.86
N ASP A 281 -2.54 0.96 -10.12
CA ASP A 281 -1.36 0.92 -9.28
C ASP A 281 -1.19 2.24 -8.51
N PRO A 282 -1.34 2.25 -7.17
CA PRO A 282 -1.15 3.45 -6.36
C PRO A 282 0.30 3.95 -6.33
N ALA A 283 1.30 3.11 -6.63
CA ALA A 283 2.70 3.53 -6.60
C ALA A 283 3.07 4.44 -7.76
N THR A 284 2.45 4.20 -8.92
CA THR A 284 2.72 4.95 -10.15
C THR A 284 1.56 5.88 -10.52
N LYS A 285 0.40 5.77 -9.86
CA LYS A 285 -0.85 6.45 -10.23
C LYS A 285 -1.27 6.13 -11.67
N THR A 286 -1.02 4.90 -12.10
CA THR A 286 -1.31 4.43 -13.47
C THR A 286 -2.24 3.22 -13.47
N THR A 287 -2.83 2.95 -14.62
CA THR A 287 -3.46 1.67 -14.90
C THR A 287 -2.43 0.73 -15.50
N VAL A 288 -2.36 -0.49 -14.99
CA VAL A 288 -1.49 -1.56 -15.49
C VAL A 288 -2.33 -2.76 -15.89
N GLN A 289 -1.86 -3.49 -16.90
CA GLN A 289 -2.46 -4.72 -17.36
C GLN A 289 -1.46 -5.86 -17.23
N LEU A 290 -1.90 -6.98 -16.67
CA LEU A 290 -1.12 -8.20 -16.55
C LEU A 290 -1.83 -9.37 -17.21
N ASN A 291 -1.07 -10.21 -17.89
CA ASN A 291 -1.57 -11.52 -18.34
C ASN A 291 -1.49 -12.52 -17.20
N PHE A 292 -2.41 -13.49 -17.18
CA PHE A 292 -2.35 -14.59 -16.21
C PHE A 292 -1.04 -15.41 -16.32
N SER A 293 -0.38 -15.39 -17.48
CA SER A 293 0.94 -15.99 -17.65
C SER A 293 2.06 -15.32 -16.84
N GLN A 294 1.83 -14.13 -16.30
CA GLN A 294 2.77 -13.38 -15.47
C GLN A 294 2.49 -13.57 -13.96
N LEU A 295 1.46 -14.33 -13.60
CA LEU A 295 1.15 -14.63 -12.21
C LEU A 295 2.25 -15.47 -11.56
N SER A 296 2.48 -15.18 -10.29
CA SER A 296 3.40 -15.85 -9.39
C SER A 296 2.65 -16.66 -8.33
N GLU A 297 3.34 -17.61 -7.70
CA GLU A 297 2.78 -18.40 -6.59
C GLU A 297 2.52 -17.57 -5.33
N GLY A 298 3.05 -16.34 -5.25
CA GLY A 298 2.80 -15.40 -4.16
C GLY A 298 1.59 -14.48 -4.40
N ASP A 299 1.00 -14.52 -5.59
CA ASP A 299 -0.06 -13.58 -5.97
C ASP A 299 -1.42 -14.01 -5.40
N ARG A 300 -2.18 -13.05 -4.87
CA ARG A 300 -3.43 -13.27 -4.14
C ARG A 300 -4.54 -12.35 -4.59
N PHE A 301 -5.75 -12.89 -4.72
CA PHE A 301 -6.95 -12.14 -5.08
C PHE A 301 -7.95 -12.20 -3.93
N TYR A 302 -8.10 -11.07 -3.26
CA TYR A 302 -8.99 -10.92 -2.12
C TYR A 302 -10.35 -10.43 -2.59
N ILE A 303 -11.35 -11.32 -2.50
CA ILE A 303 -12.70 -11.07 -3.00
C ILE A 303 -13.53 -10.44 -1.88
N LEU A 304 -13.96 -9.20 -2.09
CA LEU A 304 -14.73 -8.43 -1.12
C LEU A 304 -16.10 -8.12 -1.71
N LYS A 305 -17.17 -8.63 -1.10
CA LYS A 305 -18.54 -8.48 -1.58
C LYS A 305 -19.32 -7.51 -0.70
N LYS A 306 -19.97 -6.52 -1.32
CA LYS A 306 -20.86 -5.60 -0.61
C LYS A 306 -22.06 -6.38 -0.06
N ARG A 307 -22.37 -6.19 1.22
CA ARG A 307 -23.57 -6.79 1.80
C ARG A 307 -24.82 -6.07 1.31
N PRO A 308 -25.93 -6.80 1.06
CA PRO A 308 -27.16 -6.21 0.54
C PRO A 308 -27.80 -5.24 1.54
N ASN A 309 -27.59 -5.44 2.84
CA ASN A 309 -28.07 -4.53 3.87
C ASN A 309 -27.05 -3.41 4.08
N SER A 310 -27.40 -2.16 3.79
CA SER A 310 -26.58 -0.98 4.06
C SER A 310 -26.48 -0.69 5.56
N ASP A 311 -25.71 -1.50 6.29
CA ASP A 311 -25.51 -1.33 7.73
C ASP A 311 -24.40 -0.32 8.03
N TYR A 312 -24.64 0.93 7.67
CA TYR A 312 -23.77 2.06 8.00
C TYR A 312 -24.04 2.61 9.41
N LYS A 313 -24.74 1.85 10.27
CA LYS A 313 -24.94 2.23 11.68
C LYS A 313 -23.59 2.35 12.40
N ILE A 314 -22.60 1.57 11.98
CA ILE A 314 -21.24 1.64 12.53
C ILE A 314 -20.58 3.01 12.32
N PHE A 315 -20.89 3.73 11.24
CA PHE A 315 -20.37 5.09 11.00
C PHE A 315 -20.75 6.05 12.13
N LYS A 316 -22.02 6.01 12.55
CA LYS A 316 -22.51 6.85 13.68
C LYS A 316 -21.80 6.50 14.98
N LYS A 317 -21.46 5.22 15.18
CA LYS A 317 -20.72 4.76 16.35
C LYS A 317 -19.29 5.31 16.32
N PHE A 318 -18.56 5.15 15.22
CA PHE A 318 -17.23 5.73 15.05
C PHE A 318 -17.24 7.24 15.30
N ILE A 319 -18.13 7.99 14.65
CA ILE A 319 -18.25 9.44 14.84
C ILE A 319 -18.44 9.81 16.31
N LYS A 320 -19.33 9.12 17.02
CA LYS A 320 -19.56 9.36 18.46
C LYS A 320 -18.31 9.10 19.30
N TYR A 321 -17.59 8.00 19.05
CA TYR A 321 -16.36 7.70 19.79
C TYR A 321 -15.27 8.72 19.50
N ILE A 322 -15.09 9.11 18.24
CA ILE A 322 -14.11 10.12 17.84
C ILE A 322 -14.44 11.47 18.49
N ASP A 323 -15.71 11.87 18.54
CA ASP A 323 -16.12 13.12 19.19
C ASP A 323 -15.78 13.17 20.69
N ASN A 324 -15.83 12.02 21.37
CA ASN A 324 -15.45 11.93 22.78
C ASN A 324 -13.93 12.02 22.98
N ASP A 325 -13.16 11.40 22.09
CA ASP A 325 -11.71 11.26 22.25
C ASP A 325 -10.93 12.48 21.73
N ILE A 326 -11.41 13.14 20.67
CA ILE A 326 -10.60 14.06 19.88
C ILE A 326 -10.07 15.25 20.68
N LYS A 327 -10.85 15.75 21.66
CA LYS A 327 -10.42 16.88 22.51
C LYS A 327 -9.21 16.50 23.38
N GLU A 328 -9.21 15.28 23.89
CA GLU A 328 -8.12 14.77 24.73
C GLU A 328 -6.90 14.42 23.87
N GLU A 329 -7.10 13.84 22.67
CA GLU A 329 -6.03 13.64 21.69
C GLU A 329 -5.34 14.96 21.31
N GLN A 330 -6.12 16.01 21.01
CA GLN A 330 -5.61 17.36 20.72
C GLN A 330 -4.81 17.93 21.88
N LYS A 331 -5.35 17.84 23.11
CA LYS A 331 -4.70 18.36 24.31
C LYS A 331 -3.35 17.69 24.53
N ARG A 332 -3.31 16.36 24.48
CA ARG A 332 -2.10 15.57 24.69
C ARG A 332 -1.05 15.84 23.64
N TRP A 333 -1.44 15.95 22.38
CA TRP A 333 -0.51 16.30 21.31
C TRP A 333 0.10 17.70 21.52
N LYS A 334 -0.71 18.68 21.92
CA LYS A 334 -0.23 20.03 22.26
C LYS A 334 0.73 20.01 23.45
N GLU A 335 0.47 19.19 24.46
CA GLU A 335 1.36 19.03 25.62
C GLU A 335 2.70 18.38 25.23
N TYR A 336 2.67 17.32 24.41
CA TYR A 336 3.86 16.68 23.84
C TYR A 336 4.72 17.69 23.07
N LEU A 337 4.13 18.47 22.17
CA LEU A 337 4.85 19.49 21.39
C LEU A 337 5.46 20.59 22.28
N LYS A 338 4.76 21.03 23.34
CA LYS A 338 5.29 22.03 24.28
C LYS A 338 6.54 21.53 25.00
N LYS A 339 6.61 20.25 25.36
CA LYS A 339 7.79 19.66 26.00
C LYS A 339 8.96 19.61 25.02
N LYS A 340 8.74 19.12 23.79
CA LYS A 340 9.78 19.06 22.74
C LYS A 340 10.37 20.43 22.35
N VAL A 341 9.56 21.49 22.34
CA VAL A 341 10.07 22.84 22.06
C VAL A 341 10.98 23.34 23.18
N LYS A 342 10.69 22.99 24.45
CA LYS A 342 11.52 23.37 25.61
C LYS A 342 12.83 22.60 25.68
N GLU A 343 12.87 21.39 25.16
CA GLU A 343 14.06 20.52 25.14
C GLU A 343 15.02 20.78 23.96
N LYS A 344 14.70 21.72 23.05
CA LYS A 344 15.66 22.07 21.99
C LYS A 344 17.00 22.46 22.64
N PRO A 345 18.11 21.77 22.31
CA PRO A 345 19.40 22.09 22.89
C PRO A 345 19.70 23.56 22.59
N LYS A 346 20.11 24.33 23.60
CA LYS A 346 20.73 25.63 23.37
C LYS A 346 21.85 25.40 22.35
N PRO A 347 21.98 26.26 21.32
CA PRO A 347 23.09 26.13 20.40
C PRO A 347 24.37 26.07 21.25
N ILE A 348 25.07 24.95 21.14
CA ILE A 348 26.40 24.84 21.72
C ILE A 348 27.22 25.83 20.91
N GLU A 349 27.44 27.02 21.46
CA GLU A 349 28.52 27.88 20.99
C GLU A 349 29.80 27.07 21.24
N ASN A 350 30.23 26.33 20.23
CA ASN A 350 31.58 25.79 20.19
C ASN A 350 32.51 27.00 20.15
N LYS A 351 32.86 27.54 21.33
CA LYS A 351 34.11 28.28 21.50
C LYS A 351 35.21 27.24 21.34
N ILE A 352 35.53 26.95 20.09
CA ILE A 352 36.81 26.31 19.75
C ILE A 352 37.85 27.31 20.22
N VAL A 353 38.40 27.09 21.41
CA VAL A 353 39.64 27.73 21.82
C VAL A 353 40.69 27.05 20.95
N LYS A 354 40.92 27.61 19.75
CA LYS A 354 42.00 27.16 18.87
C LYS A 354 43.29 27.28 19.67
N SER A 355 44.09 26.24 19.71
CA SER A 355 45.41 26.33 20.30
C SER A 355 46.26 27.32 19.50
N ASP A 356 47.30 27.90 20.12
CA ASP A 356 48.21 28.82 19.42
C ASP A 356 48.84 28.16 18.16
N GLU A 357 48.97 26.83 18.14
CA GLU A 357 49.41 26.07 16.97
C GLU A 357 48.35 26.05 15.85
N GLU A 358 47.08 25.84 16.16
CA GLU A 358 46.00 25.85 15.17
C GLU A 358 45.80 27.24 14.57
N ALA A 359 45.90 28.30 15.39
CA ALA A 359 45.86 29.69 14.91
C ALA A 359 47.08 30.03 14.02
N SER A 360 48.26 29.49 14.34
CA SER A 360 49.49 29.66 13.54
C SER A 360 49.41 28.92 12.19
N ILE A 361 48.83 27.72 12.18
CA ILE A 361 48.59 26.94 10.96
C ILE A 361 47.58 27.66 10.07
N GLU A 362 46.48 28.16 10.63
CA GLU A 362 45.46 28.90 9.89
C GLU A 362 46.00 30.20 9.30
N ALA A 363 46.79 30.97 10.08
CA ALA A 363 47.47 32.16 9.58
C ALA A 363 48.44 31.85 8.42
N LYS A 364 49.16 30.72 8.48
CA LYS A 364 50.01 30.24 7.37
C LYS A 364 49.19 29.90 6.13
N TYR A 365 48.04 29.25 6.27
CA TYR A 365 47.19 28.91 5.13
C TYR A 365 46.52 30.14 4.52
N GLU A 366 46.04 31.09 5.33
CA GLU A 366 45.49 32.36 4.83
C GLU A 366 46.54 33.20 4.09
N ALA A 367 47.77 33.25 4.60
CA ALA A 367 48.87 33.93 3.92
C ALA A 367 49.16 33.29 2.56
N LYS A 368 49.15 31.96 2.48
CA LYS A 368 49.37 31.20 1.24
C LYS A 368 48.23 31.36 0.24
N ILE A 369 46.99 31.45 0.71
CA ILE A 369 45.81 31.73 -0.13
C ILE A 369 45.87 33.15 -0.69
N LYS A 370 46.29 34.14 0.11
CA LYS A 370 46.52 35.52 -0.37
C LYS A 370 47.66 35.60 -1.37
N GLU A 371 48.72 34.81 -1.21
CA GLU A 371 49.83 34.71 -2.17
C GLU A 371 49.35 34.13 -3.52
N ILE A 372 48.53 33.07 -3.49
CA ILE A 372 47.93 32.47 -4.70
C ILE A 372 47.00 33.47 -5.40
N LEU A 373 46.16 34.18 -4.65
CA LEU A 373 45.24 35.18 -5.20
C LEU A 373 45.99 36.39 -5.78
N ASN A 374 47.07 36.84 -5.14
CA ASN A 374 47.89 37.95 -5.64
C ASN A 374 48.80 37.55 -6.81
N GLY A 375 49.27 36.29 -6.86
CA GLY A 375 49.98 35.74 -8.01
C GLY A 375 49.07 35.53 -9.24
N SER A 376 47.78 35.28 -9.02
CA SER A 376 46.78 35.11 -10.07
C SER A 376 46.36 36.41 -10.78
N ILE A 377 46.73 37.59 -10.26
CA ILE A 377 46.37 38.88 -10.86
C ILE A 377 47.37 39.30 -11.96
N ASN A 378 48.55 38.67 -12.06
CA ASN A 378 49.58 39.03 -13.05
C ASN A 378 49.88 37.97 -14.13
N ALA A 379 49.06 36.91 -14.24
CA ALA A 379 49.16 35.93 -15.32
C ALA A 379 47.90 35.98 -16.22
N GLY A 380 47.73 37.08 -16.94
CA GLY A 380 46.82 37.11 -18.08
C GLY A 380 47.37 36.21 -19.19
N ARG A 381 46.67 35.14 -19.54
CA ARG A 381 46.48 34.61 -20.90
C ARG A 381 45.66 33.33 -20.89
N GLU A 382 44.57 33.39 -21.67
CA GLU A 382 43.87 32.32 -22.38
C GLU A 382 44.31 30.87 -22.11
N GLU A 383 43.37 30.00 -21.65
CA GLU A 383 43.14 28.72 -22.33
C GLU A 383 41.83 28.01 -21.89
N LYS A 384 40.89 27.99 -22.85
CA LYS A 384 39.97 26.91 -23.24
C LYS A 384 39.56 25.85 -22.20
N TYR A 385 38.26 25.83 -21.91
CA TYR A 385 37.50 24.68 -21.40
C TYR A 385 37.85 23.38 -22.14
N ARG A 386 38.50 22.43 -21.44
CA ARG A 386 38.52 21.02 -21.81
C ARG A 386 37.54 20.25 -20.94
N ILE A 387 36.47 19.78 -21.59
CA ILE A 387 35.57 18.75 -21.12
C ILE A 387 36.40 17.51 -20.79
N ILE A 388 36.43 17.07 -19.53
CA ILE A 388 36.97 15.77 -19.16
C ILE A 388 35.84 14.75 -19.31
N ARG A 389 35.93 13.94 -20.37
CA ARG A 389 35.20 12.67 -20.49
C ARG A 389 35.74 11.71 -19.42
N LEU A 390 34.85 11.22 -18.56
CA LEU A 390 35.14 10.08 -17.68
C LEU A 390 35.40 8.84 -18.55
N LYS A 391 36.55 8.19 -18.33
CA LYS A 391 36.91 6.93 -18.98
C LYS A 391 36.09 5.79 -18.37
N GLU A 392 35.59 4.92 -19.23
CA GLU A 392 34.94 3.65 -18.88
C GLU A 392 35.89 2.74 -18.08
N PRO A 393 35.37 1.91 -17.16
CA PRO A 393 36.18 0.93 -16.44
C PRO A 393 36.59 -0.24 -17.35
N PRO A 394 37.78 -0.83 -17.15
CA PRO A 394 38.32 -1.86 -18.03
C PRO A 394 37.59 -3.19 -17.88
N GLU A 395 37.45 -3.89 -19.02
CA GLU A 395 36.95 -5.26 -19.16
C GLU A 395 37.86 -6.26 -18.42
N VAL A 396 37.24 -7.15 -17.65
CA VAL A 396 37.92 -8.28 -17.02
C VAL A 396 37.87 -9.47 -17.98
N ASN A 397 39.02 -9.80 -18.56
CA ASN A 397 39.23 -10.98 -19.39
C ASN A 397 39.06 -12.28 -18.58
N ALA A 398 38.35 -13.22 -19.20
CA ALA A 398 38.26 -14.60 -18.77
C ALA A 398 39.63 -15.30 -18.88
N THR A 399 40.03 -16.01 -17.82
CA THR A 399 40.96 -17.15 -17.95
C THR A 399 40.68 -18.19 -16.88
N ASN A 400 40.44 -19.42 -17.35
CA ASN A 400 40.40 -20.68 -16.59
C ASN A 400 41.71 -20.94 -15.84
N ASN A 401 41.63 -21.55 -14.66
CA ASN A 401 42.30 -22.83 -14.41
C ASN A 401 41.85 -23.53 -13.13
N ASN A 402 41.76 -24.86 -13.25
CA ASN A 402 41.50 -25.87 -12.24
C ASN A 402 42.48 -25.81 -11.04
N ASN A 403 41.98 -26.06 -9.82
CA ASN A 403 42.35 -27.23 -9.01
C ASN A 403 41.63 -27.27 -7.64
N LYS A 404 41.06 -28.45 -7.37
CA LYS A 404 40.96 -29.23 -6.13
C LYS A 404 40.73 -28.54 -4.77
N GLU A 405 39.56 -28.87 -4.22
CA GLU A 405 39.29 -29.40 -2.87
C GLU A 405 40.13 -28.86 -1.70
N GLU A 406 39.46 -28.09 -0.83
CA GLU A 406 39.46 -28.36 0.60
C GLU A 406 38.11 -27.93 1.20
N SER A 407 37.48 -28.87 1.89
CA SER A 407 36.19 -28.75 2.56
C SER A 407 36.31 -27.88 3.80
N GLU A 408 35.66 -26.71 3.80
CA GLU A 408 35.35 -25.98 5.03
C GLU A 408 33.86 -26.07 5.33
N SER A 409 33.60 -26.41 6.59
CA SER A 409 32.34 -26.80 7.17
C SER A 409 31.23 -25.75 6.99
N GLU A 410 30.06 -26.26 6.60
CA GLU A 410 28.78 -25.58 6.77
C GLU A 410 28.64 -25.16 8.25
N LYS A 411 28.80 -23.87 8.53
CA LYS A 411 28.22 -23.29 9.74
C LYS A 411 26.74 -23.09 9.45
N GLU A 412 25.95 -24.10 9.78
CA GLU A 412 24.51 -23.94 9.98
C GLU A 412 24.30 -22.87 11.05
N PHE A 413 23.71 -21.75 10.64
CA PHE A 413 23.13 -20.81 11.59
C PHE A 413 21.83 -21.42 12.11
N PRO A 414 21.59 -21.46 13.43
CA PRO A 414 20.36 -22.00 13.99
C PRO A 414 19.16 -21.24 13.42
N LYS A 415 18.12 -21.97 13.03
CA LYS A 415 16.89 -21.36 12.54
C LYS A 415 16.18 -20.74 13.75
N PHE A 416 15.49 -19.64 13.52
CA PHE A 416 14.77 -18.85 14.54
C PHE A 416 13.85 -19.68 15.48
N TRP A 417 13.41 -20.85 15.03
CA TRP A 417 12.57 -21.78 15.80
C TRP A 417 13.35 -22.64 16.81
N ASP A 418 14.66 -22.80 16.64
CA ASP A 418 15.53 -23.61 17.51
C ASP A 418 15.87 -22.90 18.83
N LEU A 419 15.36 -21.69 19.06
CA LEU A 419 15.60 -20.86 20.26
C LEU A 419 14.36 -20.71 21.16
N MET A 420 13.26 -21.41 20.86
CA MET A 420 11.97 -21.22 21.55
C MET A 420 11.51 -22.45 22.34
N ASP A 421 12.30 -23.52 22.41
CA ASP A 421 12.00 -24.70 23.22
C ASP A 421 13.11 -24.95 24.25
N GLU A 422 13.09 -24.25 25.39
CA GLU A 422 13.61 -24.78 26.65
C GLU A 422 12.74 -24.29 27.83
N ASP A 423 12.29 -25.26 28.63
CA ASP A 423 11.57 -25.12 29.92
C ASP A 423 12.33 -24.34 30.99
#